data_AF-A0A7J8PVX2-F1
#
_entry.id   AF-A0A7J8PVX2-F1
#
_cell.length_a   1.000
_cell.length_b   1.000
_cell.length_c   1.000
_cell.angle_alpha   90.00
_cell.angle_beta   90.00
_cell.angle_gamma   90.00
#
_symmetry.space_group_name_H-M   'P 1'
#
loop_
_entity.id
_entity.type
_entity.pdbx_description
1 polymer ?
#
loop_
_entity_poly.entity_id
_entity_poly.type
_entity_poly.pdbx_seq_one_letter_code
_entity_poly.pdbx_strand_id
1 'polypeptide(L)'
;LRSFTFRQTATKQRLDIENGLFEKSLDFKLISKMRGNSTANGSNGTHDVDIEQMESFDGLISGDWLSSLVNWLNGILPDLRLPLDATEEELRQYLIDGTIFCTILNKPRPSSAEMDGGSKCGPVNVKRFLVAMDEMGLASFELSDIEQGHMMPVIQCLKTLRVCVNSNGEVNNIQNPSRKTWNLSGEFERIQLKQGFNADLSDATILELMKPSSLENASTQSLFSMLYRIMDGSIERNKRDLPHIEKSKVEEMGKVEKQNLLQLKKNNIQNDLEISRLRKELESRKEMHERHCLQLEAQAEGTKAVLEVKLKELECLLTDSKKKADDLQSFSESTQKRWKNRECSYQSFIDQQFGALKGLREISKSIKREALKTKKSHSEELNHLGKKLKGLRDAAGNYHLTLAENRILYNEIQDLK
;
A
#
# COMPACT_ATOMS: atom_id res chain seq x y z
N LEU A 1 11.29 -13.65 -6.93
CA LEU A 1 11.53 -13.03 -8.26
C LEU A 1 10.64 -13.58 -9.39
N ARG A 2 10.59 -14.90 -9.66
CA ARG A 2 9.79 -15.45 -10.79
C ARG A 2 8.27 -15.20 -10.75
N SER A 3 7.66 -15.18 -9.56
CA SER A 3 6.22 -14.86 -9.42
C SER A 3 5.91 -13.36 -9.61
N PHE A 4 6.91 -12.50 -9.38
CA PHE A 4 6.77 -11.05 -9.54
C PHE A 4 6.89 -10.66 -11.02
N THR A 5 7.84 -11.25 -11.76
CA THR A 5 7.95 -11.08 -13.21
C THR A 5 6.74 -11.65 -13.95
N PHE A 6 6.17 -12.78 -13.52
CA PHE A 6 4.96 -13.34 -14.14
C PHE A 6 3.74 -12.42 -13.96
N ARG A 7 3.51 -11.88 -12.75
CA ARG A 7 2.42 -10.92 -12.49
C ARG A 7 2.59 -9.63 -13.30
N GLN A 8 3.81 -9.11 -13.38
CA GLN A 8 4.10 -7.87 -14.11
C GLN A 8 3.91 -8.03 -15.64
N THR A 9 4.17 -9.23 -16.16
CA THR A 9 3.96 -9.56 -17.59
C THR A 9 2.47 -9.76 -17.90
N ALA A 10 1.72 -10.40 -16.99
CA ALA A 10 0.27 -10.58 -17.12
C ALA A 10 -0.49 -9.26 -17.02
N THR A 11 -0.08 -8.34 -16.14
CA THR A 11 -0.67 -7.00 -16.06
C THR A 11 -0.40 -6.18 -17.32
N LYS A 12 0.80 -6.31 -17.90
CA LYS A 12 1.15 -5.63 -19.15
C LYS A 12 0.32 -6.13 -20.34
N GLN A 13 0.17 -7.45 -20.49
CA GLN A 13 -0.69 -8.02 -21.54
C GLN A 13 -2.16 -7.64 -21.38
N ARG A 14 -2.66 -7.52 -20.14
CA ARG A 14 -4.03 -7.08 -19.88
C ARG A 14 -4.24 -5.63 -20.27
N LEU A 15 -3.31 -4.74 -19.93
CA LEU A 15 -3.31 -3.34 -20.34
C LEU A 15 -3.25 -3.19 -21.87
N ASP A 16 -2.42 -3.97 -22.56
CA ASP A 16 -2.33 -3.93 -24.03
C ASP A 16 -3.63 -4.40 -24.71
N ILE A 17 -4.34 -5.37 -24.11
CA ILE A 17 -5.65 -5.84 -24.60
C ILE A 17 -6.76 -4.82 -24.32
N GLU A 18 -6.79 -4.22 -23.13
CA GLU A 18 -7.76 -3.20 -22.76
C GLU A 18 -7.58 -1.93 -23.63
N ASN A 19 -6.33 -1.51 -23.87
CA ASN A 19 -6.01 -0.41 -24.78
C ASN A 19 -6.45 -0.70 -26.22
N GLY A 20 -6.18 -1.92 -26.73
CA GLY A 20 -6.62 -2.32 -28.08
C GLY A 20 -8.15 -2.46 -28.22
N LEU A 21 -8.87 -2.79 -27.14
CA LEU A 21 -10.34 -2.79 -27.13
C LEU A 21 -10.91 -1.37 -27.08
N PHE A 22 -10.22 -0.45 -26.38
CA PHE A 22 -10.62 0.95 -26.27
C PHE A 22 -10.45 1.68 -27.60
N GLU A 23 -9.33 1.46 -28.29
CA GLU A 23 -9.03 2.03 -29.61
C GLU A 23 -10.06 1.58 -30.67
N LYS A 24 -10.42 0.28 -30.66
CA LYS A 24 -11.48 -0.26 -31.54
C LYS A 24 -12.89 0.27 -31.20
N SER A 25 -13.15 0.60 -29.95
CA SER A 25 -14.43 1.21 -29.51
C SER A 25 -14.55 2.68 -29.97
N LEU A 26 -13.43 3.42 -29.93
CA LEU A 26 -13.31 4.77 -30.48
C LEU A 26 -13.52 4.78 -32.00
N ASP A 27 -12.90 3.85 -32.73
CA ASP A 27 -13.11 3.69 -34.17
C ASP A 27 -14.58 3.37 -34.51
N PHE A 28 -15.22 2.49 -33.73
CA PHE A 28 -16.63 2.17 -33.94
C PHE A 28 -17.56 3.36 -33.69
N LYS A 29 -17.28 4.19 -32.67
CA LYS A 29 -18.01 5.44 -32.40
C LYS A 29 -17.77 6.49 -33.48
N LEU A 30 -16.55 6.62 -34.00
CA LEU A 30 -16.20 7.54 -35.08
C LEU A 30 -16.92 7.15 -36.40
N ILE A 31 -16.95 5.86 -36.71
CA ILE A 31 -17.67 5.29 -37.86
C ILE A 31 -19.19 5.49 -37.71
N SER A 32 -19.74 5.38 -36.50
CA SER A 32 -21.15 5.66 -36.23
C SER A 32 -21.50 7.15 -36.38
N LYS A 33 -20.58 8.06 -35.99
CA LYS A 33 -20.76 9.52 -36.14
C LYS A 33 -20.68 9.96 -37.61
N MET A 34 -19.75 9.38 -38.38
CA MET A 34 -19.64 9.61 -39.84
C MET A 34 -20.88 9.14 -40.61
N ARG A 35 -21.56 8.08 -40.13
CA ARG A 35 -22.81 7.57 -40.70
C ARG A 35 -24.02 8.46 -40.38
N GLY A 36 -24.03 9.12 -39.22
CA GLY A 36 -25.11 10.04 -38.80
C GLY A 36 -25.13 11.39 -39.56
N ASN A 37 -23.99 11.82 -40.11
CA ASN A 37 -23.87 13.11 -40.79
C ASN A 37 -24.18 13.07 -42.31
N SER A 38 -24.49 11.90 -42.88
CA SER A 38 -24.73 11.75 -44.32
C SER A 38 -26.20 11.87 -44.74
N THR A 39 -27.09 12.25 -43.83
CA THR A 39 -28.52 12.44 -44.10
C THR A 39 -29.01 13.78 -43.57
N ALA A 40 -28.69 14.88 -44.26
CA ALA A 40 -29.55 16.05 -44.43
C ALA A 40 -28.92 17.09 -45.37
N ASN A 41 -29.67 17.42 -46.42
CA ASN A 41 -29.75 18.69 -47.16
C ASN A 41 -28.56 19.14 -48.03
N GLY A 42 -28.84 19.20 -49.34
CA GLY A 42 -28.18 20.13 -50.23
C GLY A 42 -28.74 21.54 -50.06
N SER A 43 -27.85 22.53 -50.00
CA SER A 43 -28.05 23.88 -50.52
C SER A 43 -26.73 24.65 -50.42
N ASN A 44 -26.40 25.39 -51.49
CA ASN A 44 -25.29 26.34 -51.57
C ASN A 44 -25.24 27.32 -50.39
N GLY A 45 -24.05 27.71 -49.98
CA GLY A 45 -23.83 28.86 -49.10
C GLY A 45 -22.38 28.97 -48.65
N THR A 46 -21.63 29.88 -49.26
CA THR A 46 -20.38 30.42 -48.72
C THR A 46 -20.69 31.19 -47.45
N HIS A 47 -20.18 30.77 -46.29
CA HIS A 47 -19.90 31.66 -45.17
C HIS A 47 -19.03 30.95 -44.12
N ASP A 48 -17.97 31.66 -43.71
CA ASP A 48 -17.23 31.45 -42.46
C ASP A 48 -18.16 31.14 -41.30
N VAL A 49 -17.81 30.11 -40.52
CA VAL A 49 -18.22 30.02 -39.11
C VAL A 49 -17.01 29.53 -38.32
N ASP A 50 -16.64 30.38 -37.38
CA ASP A 50 -15.54 30.29 -36.44
C ASP A 50 -15.40 28.92 -35.76
N ILE A 51 -14.17 28.43 -35.76
CA ILE A 51 -13.72 27.29 -34.96
C ILE A 51 -13.36 27.85 -33.58
N GLU A 52 -14.38 28.10 -32.76
CA GLU A 52 -14.25 28.24 -31.31
C GLU A 52 -15.09 27.16 -30.63
N GLN A 53 -14.67 25.90 -30.75
CA GLN A 53 -15.01 24.83 -29.80
C GLN A 53 -13.82 23.87 -29.70
N MET A 54 -12.71 24.36 -29.14
CA MET A 54 -11.58 23.54 -28.71
C MET A 54 -11.31 23.74 -27.21
N GLU A 55 -12.37 23.64 -26.41
CA GLU A 55 -12.29 23.49 -24.96
C GLU A 55 -13.16 22.29 -24.52
N SER A 56 -12.75 21.10 -24.95
CA SER A 56 -13.26 19.84 -24.38
C SER A 56 -12.28 18.72 -24.71
N PHE A 57 -11.05 18.83 -24.23
CA PHE A 57 -10.06 17.75 -24.34
C PHE A 57 -9.24 17.54 -23.06
N ASP A 58 -9.75 18.00 -21.91
CA ASP A 58 -9.11 17.75 -20.61
C ASP A 58 -9.77 16.59 -19.83
N GLY A 59 -10.87 16.03 -20.34
CA GLY A 59 -11.60 14.92 -19.70
C GLY A 59 -11.07 13.52 -20.01
N LEU A 60 -10.08 13.36 -20.90
CA LEU A 60 -9.64 12.05 -21.40
C LEU A 60 -8.35 11.52 -20.73
N ILE A 61 -7.70 12.30 -19.86
CA ILE A 61 -6.49 11.90 -19.12
C ILE A 61 -6.84 11.50 -17.66
N SER A 62 -8.11 11.50 -17.28
CA SER A 62 -8.51 11.29 -15.87
C SER A 62 -8.35 9.83 -15.37
N GLY A 63 -8.35 8.83 -16.26
CA GLY A 63 -8.29 7.42 -15.86
C GLY A 63 -6.92 6.96 -15.34
N ASP A 64 -5.84 7.43 -15.95
CA ASP A 64 -4.48 6.92 -15.67
C ASP A 64 -3.92 7.45 -14.33
N TRP A 65 -4.29 8.66 -13.92
CA TRP A 65 -3.78 9.24 -12.69
C TRP A 65 -4.43 8.61 -11.45
N LEU A 66 -5.71 8.23 -11.53
CA LEU A 66 -6.46 7.63 -10.42
C LEU A 66 -5.87 6.26 -10.06
N SER A 67 -5.60 5.43 -11.08
CA SER A 67 -4.92 4.14 -10.91
C SER A 67 -3.51 4.30 -10.30
N SER A 68 -2.74 5.29 -10.77
CA SER A 68 -1.41 5.61 -10.23
C SER A 68 -1.46 6.07 -8.76
N LEU A 69 -2.48 6.84 -8.38
CA LEU A 69 -2.65 7.34 -7.01
C LEU A 69 -3.11 6.25 -6.05
N VAL A 70 -4.12 5.46 -6.45
CA VAL A 70 -4.63 4.32 -5.66
C VAL A 70 -3.54 3.29 -5.40
N ASN A 71 -2.73 2.97 -6.40
CA ASN A 71 -1.61 2.05 -6.24
C ASN A 71 -0.55 2.59 -5.26
N TRP A 72 -0.28 3.90 -5.29
CA TRP A 72 0.61 4.54 -4.32
C TRP A 72 0.04 4.52 -2.89
N LEU A 73 -1.25 4.81 -2.72
CA LEU A 73 -1.93 4.78 -1.42
C LEU A 73 -1.92 3.37 -0.80
N ASN A 74 -2.26 2.35 -1.59
CA ASN A 74 -2.20 0.95 -1.16
C ASN A 74 -0.76 0.48 -0.87
N GLY A 75 0.25 1.10 -1.50
CA GLY A 75 1.67 0.85 -1.23
C GLY A 75 2.16 1.46 0.09
N ILE A 76 1.66 2.65 0.47
CA ILE A 76 1.99 3.30 1.74
C ILE A 76 1.21 2.69 2.91
N LEU A 77 -0.04 2.28 2.65
CA LEU A 77 -0.96 1.74 3.64
C LEU A 77 -1.40 0.33 3.21
N PRO A 78 -0.66 -0.73 3.59
CA PRO A 78 -0.98 -2.10 3.18
C PRO A 78 -2.34 -2.60 3.67
N ASP A 79 -2.85 -2.01 4.76
CA ASP A 79 -4.16 -2.33 5.33
C ASP A 79 -5.31 -1.61 4.62
N LEU A 80 -5.00 -0.62 3.77
CA LEU A 80 -5.97 0.09 2.96
C LEU A 80 -6.30 -0.77 1.73
N ARG A 81 -7.54 -1.28 1.66
CA ARG A 81 -8.02 -2.13 0.55
C ARG A 81 -8.79 -1.30 -0.48
N LEU A 82 -8.17 -0.29 -1.07
CA LEU A 82 -8.82 0.45 -2.16
C LEU A 82 -8.86 -0.42 -3.43
N PRO A 83 -10.02 -0.56 -4.10
CA PRO A 83 -10.13 -1.21 -5.40
C PRO A 83 -9.27 -0.48 -6.45
N LEU A 84 -8.57 -1.23 -7.30
CA LEU A 84 -7.71 -0.66 -8.37
C LEU A 84 -8.53 0.00 -9.50
N ASP A 85 -9.81 -0.36 -9.59
CA ASP A 85 -10.84 0.18 -10.48
C ASP A 85 -11.74 1.21 -9.78
N ALA A 86 -11.33 1.71 -8.61
CA ALA A 86 -12.09 2.73 -7.88
C ALA A 86 -12.34 3.96 -8.74
N THR A 87 -13.57 4.44 -8.68
CA THR A 87 -14.00 5.71 -9.27
C THR A 87 -13.57 6.89 -8.39
N GLU A 88 -13.58 8.09 -8.96
CA GLU A 88 -13.29 9.34 -8.24
C GLU A 88 -14.19 9.52 -7.00
N GLU A 89 -15.46 9.12 -7.12
CA GLU A 89 -16.44 9.18 -6.03
C GLU A 89 -16.18 8.12 -4.96
N GLU A 90 -15.76 6.91 -5.34
CA GLU A 90 -15.36 5.89 -4.36
C GLU A 90 -14.11 6.34 -3.60
N LEU A 91 -13.09 6.86 -4.30
CA LEU A 91 -11.89 7.43 -3.67
C LEU A 91 -12.25 8.54 -2.67
N ARG A 92 -13.20 9.40 -3.02
CA ARG A 92 -13.73 10.44 -2.12
C ARG A 92 -14.30 9.84 -0.84
N GLN A 93 -15.10 8.78 -0.91
CA GLN A 93 -15.69 8.13 0.27
C GLN A 93 -14.64 7.59 1.25
N TYR A 94 -13.47 7.17 0.75
CA TYR A 94 -12.37 6.72 1.61
C TYR A 94 -11.58 7.89 2.22
N LEU A 95 -11.47 9.01 1.52
CA LEU A 95 -10.70 10.18 1.94
C LEU A 95 -11.48 11.16 2.83
N ILE A 96 -12.81 11.20 2.72
CA ILE A 96 -13.67 12.17 3.41
C ILE A 96 -13.66 12.02 4.95
N ASP A 97 -13.35 10.83 5.46
CA ASP A 97 -13.20 10.59 6.91
C ASP A 97 -11.87 11.13 7.46
N GLY A 98 -10.96 11.59 6.58
CA GLY A 98 -9.69 12.20 6.95
C GLY A 98 -8.65 11.26 7.57
N THR A 99 -9.03 10.03 7.91
CA THR A 99 -8.19 9.03 8.55
C THR A 99 -6.97 8.66 7.69
N ILE A 100 -7.15 8.51 6.37
CA ILE A 100 -6.07 8.19 5.43
C ILE A 100 -5.04 9.33 5.38
N PHE A 101 -5.50 10.58 5.29
CA PHE A 101 -4.63 11.76 5.28
C PHE A 101 -3.78 11.85 6.55
N CYS A 102 -4.40 11.67 7.72
CA CYS A 102 -3.67 11.67 8.98
C CYS A 102 -2.68 10.49 9.10
N THR A 103 -3.02 9.33 8.55
CA THR A 103 -2.13 8.14 8.56
C THR A 103 -0.93 8.32 7.64
N ILE A 104 -1.08 9.02 6.50
CA ILE A 104 0.04 9.34 5.61
C ILE A 104 1.02 10.32 6.29
N LEU A 105 0.51 11.31 7.03
CA LEU A 105 1.36 12.24 7.77
C LEU A 105 1.99 11.63 9.03
N ASN A 106 1.32 10.68 9.69
CA ASN A 106 1.80 10.03 10.92
C ASN A 106 2.26 8.58 10.66
N LYS A 107 3.57 8.37 10.44
CA LYS A 107 4.21 7.14 10.94
C LYS A 107 4.40 7.28 12.46
N PRO A 108 4.07 6.26 13.27
CA PRO A 108 3.49 6.45 14.59
C PRO A 108 4.49 6.94 15.63
N ARG A 109 4.01 7.80 16.54
CA ARG A 109 4.11 7.49 17.96
C ARG A 109 2.69 7.21 18.46
N PRO A 110 2.42 6.02 19.03
CA PRO A 110 1.22 5.79 19.80
C PRO A 110 1.47 6.31 21.22
N SER A 111 0.79 7.38 21.61
CA SER A 111 0.47 7.65 23.00
C SER A 111 -1.05 7.68 23.07
N SER A 112 -1.69 6.59 23.51
CA SER A 112 -2.06 6.42 24.92
C SER A 112 -2.87 7.60 25.42
N ALA A 113 -4.18 7.57 25.21
CA ALA A 113 -5.17 7.51 26.29
C ALA A 113 -6.58 7.69 25.73
N GLU A 114 -7.37 6.64 25.92
CA GLU A 114 -8.79 6.62 26.28
C GLU A 114 -9.87 7.21 25.36
N MET A 115 -10.77 6.27 24.98
CA MET A 115 -12.23 6.33 25.00
C MET A 115 -12.91 7.61 24.51
N ASP A 116 -13.65 7.51 23.40
CA ASP A 116 -15.11 7.59 23.50
C ASP A 116 -15.77 6.94 22.28
N GLY A 117 -16.89 6.28 22.52
CA GLY A 117 -17.69 5.63 21.51
C GLY A 117 -18.59 6.64 20.81
N GLY A 118 -18.72 6.49 19.49
CA GLY A 118 -19.89 6.96 18.76
C GLY A 118 -19.73 8.31 18.05
N SER A 119 -19.96 8.25 16.73
CA SER A 119 -20.40 9.34 15.85
C SER A 119 -19.33 10.29 15.29
N LYS A 120 -19.06 10.07 13.99
CA LYS A 120 -18.72 11.05 12.94
C LYS A 120 -17.63 12.07 13.28
N CYS A 121 -16.37 11.76 12.94
CA CYS A 121 -15.27 12.73 13.03
C CYS A 121 -14.51 12.91 11.70
N GLY A 122 -15.20 12.74 10.55
CA GLY A 122 -14.58 12.93 9.24
C GLY A 122 -13.94 14.31 9.02
N PRO A 123 -14.67 15.44 9.21
CA PRO A 123 -14.14 16.77 8.89
C PRO A 123 -13.05 17.26 9.87
N VAL A 124 -12.96 16.71 11.08
CA VAL A 124 -11.93 17.13 12.06
C VAL A 124 -10.55 16.60 11.67
N ASN A 125 -10.50 15.36 11.18
CA ASN A 125 -9.26 14.76 10.69
C ASN A 125 -8.76 15.45 9.41
N VAL A 126 -9.68 15.81 8.50
CA VAL A 126 -9.34 16.58 7.30
C VAL A 126 -8.80 17.97 7.68
N LYS A 127 -9.44 18.69 8.61
CA LYS A 127 -8.93 19.99 9.09
C LYS A 127 -7.54 19.88 9.70
N ARG A 128 -7.29 18.84 10.50
CA ARG A 128 -5.94 18.58 11.06
C ARG A 128 -4.89 18.34 9.99
N PHE A 129 -5.24 17.60 8.93
CA PHE A 129 -4.36 17.41 7.79
C PHE A 129 -4.07 18.72 7.05
N LEU A 130 -5.09 19.55 6.80
CA LEU A 130 -4.92 20.83 6.10
C LEU A 130 -4.02 21.80 6.87
N VAL A 131 -4.15 21.86 8.21
CA VAL A 131 -3.25 22.64 9.06
C VAL A 131 -1.81 22.14 8.94
N ALA A 132 -1.58 20.83 8.92
CA ALA A 132 -0.24 20.27 8.75
C ALA A 132 0.36 20.55 7.35
N MET A 133 -0.46 20.55 6.29
CA MET A 133 -0.03 20.91 4.93
C MET A 133 0.37 22.40 4.84
N ASP A 134 -0.37 23.29 5.51
CA ASP A 134 -0.07 24.72 5.61
C ASP A 134 1.22 24.98 6.40
N GLU A 135 1.42 24.28 7.53
CA GLU A 135 2.67 24.32 8.31
C GLU A 135 3.89 23.82 7.52
N MET A 136 3.69 22.88 6.60
CA MET A 136 4.73 22.37 5.68
C MET A 136 4.92 23.26 4.44
N GLY A 137 4.10 24.31 4.25
CA GLY A 137 4.14 25.20 3.10
C GLY A 137 3.77 24.52 1.78
N LEU A 138 2.97 23.46 1.83
CA LEU A 138 2.55 22.69 0.66
C LEU A 138 1.16 23.14 0.18
N ALA A 139 0.92 23.07 -1.12
CA ALA A 139 -0.39 23.36 -1.70
C ALA A 139 -1.46 22.41 -1.12
N SER A 140 -2.46 22.98 -0.45
CA SER A 140 -3.57 22.28 0.19
C SER A 140 -4.89 22.53 -0.57
N PHE A 141 -5.99 21.93 -0.11
CA PHE A 141 -7.34 22.07 -0.67
C PHE A 141 -8.30 22.58 0.41
N GLU A 142 -9.50 23.04 0.04
CA GLU A 142 -10.49 23.46 1.01
C GLU A 142 -11.37 22.29 1.48
N LEU A 143 -11.84 22.32 2.73
CA LEU A 143 -12.76 21.28 3.22
C LEU A 143 -14.04 21.18 2.37
N SER A 144 -14.50 22.29 1.79
CA SER A 144 -15.59 22.37 0.82
C SER A 144 -15.33 21.51 -0.42
N ASP A 145 -14.08 21.42 -0.90
CA ASP A 145 -13.75 20.71 -2.14
C ASP A 145 -14.03 19.21 -2.01
N ILE A 146 -13.60 18.60 -0.90
CA ILE A 146 -13.85 17.17 -0.65
C ILE A 146 -15.30 16.89 -0.25
N GLU A 147 -15.97 17.82 0.44
CA GLU A 147 -17.38 17.67 0.81
C GLU A 147 -18.32 17.84 -0.39
N GLN A 148 -17.97 18.66 -1.38
CA GLN A 148 -18.80 18.92 -2.57
C GLN A 148 -18.42 18.03 -3.77
N GLY A 149 -17.34 17.26 -3.67
CA GLY A 149 -16.94 16.31 -4.72
C GLY A 149 -16.00 16.89 -5.78
N HIS A 150 -15.38 18.02 -5.50
CA HIS A 150 -14.32 18.60 -6.32
C HIS A 150 -12.99 17.92 -6.00
N MET A 151 -12.70 16.77 -6.61
CA MET A 151 -11.49 16.02 -6.25
C MET A 151 -10.20 16.60 -6.83
N MET A 152 -10.26 17.41 -7.89
CA MET A 152 -9.05 17.94 -8.56
C MET A 152 -8.06 18.66 -7.62
N PRO A 153 -8.49 19.58 -6.73
CA PRO A 153 -7.63 20.15 -5.69
C PRO A 153 -7.08 19.10 -4.72
N VAL A 154 -7.91 18.15 -4.28
CA VAL A 154 -7.52 17.06 -3.37
C VAL A 154 -6.43 16.17 -3.98
N ILE A 155 -6.55 15.88 -5.26
CA ILE A 155 -5.61 15.08 -6.03
C ILE A 155 -4.30 15.83 -6.20
N GLN A 156 -4.35 17.12 -6.51
CA GLN A 156 -3.16 17.95 -6.67
C GLN A 156 -2.39 18.06 -5.35
N CYS A 157 -3.10 18.20 -4.23
CA CYS A 157 -2.56 18.14 -2.87
C CYS A 157 -1.86 16.79 -2.61
N LEU A 158 -2.52 15.67 -2.92
CA LEU A 158 -1.95 14.32 -2.74
C LEU A 158 -0.73 14.05 -3.65
N LYS A 159 -0.74 14.56 -4.89
CA LYS A 159 0.41 14.49 -5.81
C LYS A 159 1.60 15.28 -5.25
N THR A 160 1.35 16.48 -4.74
CA THR A 160 2.38 17.31 -4.11
C THR A 160 2.97 16.61 -2.89
N LEU A 161 2.11 16.05 -2.03
CA LEU A 161 2.52 15.28 -0.87
C LEU A 161 3.34 14.03 -1.26
N ARG A 162 2.92 13.30 -2.32
CA ARG A 162 3.66 12.16 -2.87
C ARG A 162 5.07 12.55 -3.30
N VAL A 163 5.25 13.71 -3.93
CA VAL A 163 6.58 14.22 -4.30
C VAL A 163 7.39 14.50 -3.02
N CYS A 164 6.83 15.18 -2.02
CA CYS A 164 7.51 15.45 -0.75
C CYS A 164 7.92 14.19 0.02
N VAL A 165 7.08 13.15 0.01
CA VAL A 165 7.35 11.87 0.68
C VAL A 165 8.44 11.07 -0.05
N ASN A 166 8.48 11.14 -1.39
CA ASN A 166 9.42 10.37 -2.22
C ASN A 166 10.78 11.05 -2.44
N SER A 167 10.84 12.39 -2.40
CA SER A 167 12.09 13.16 -2.54
C SER A 167 13.06 13.02 -1.36
N ASN A 168 12.70 12.27 -0.31
CA ASN A 168 13.60 11.93 0.80
C ASN A 168 14.62 10.81 0.48
N GLY A 169 14.63 10.28 -0.75
CA GLY A 169 15.46 9.15 -1.18
C GLY A 169 16.75 9.48 -1.96
N GLU A 170 16.98 10.73 -2.38
CA GLU A 170 18.19 11.11 -3.12
C GLU A 170 18.92 12.26 -2.43
N VAL A 171 20.10 11.94 -1.89
CA VAL A 171 21.10 12.93 -1.49
C VAL A 171 21.66 13.55 -2.77
N ASN A 172 21.50 14.87 -2.94
CA ASN A 172 22.58 15.81 -3.29
C ASN A 172 22.10 17.28 -3.20
N ASN A 173 22.84 18.08 -2.41
CA ASN A 173 22.98 19.56 -2.38
C ASN A 173 22.13 20.35 -3.40
N ILE A 174 21.31 21.35 -3.03
CA ILE A 174 21.65 22.62 -2.34
C ILE A 174 20.39 23.20 -1.66
N GLN A 175 20.60 23.81 -0.47
CA GLN A 175 19.70 24.66 0.34
C GLN A 175 18.44 24.08 0.99
N ASN A 176 18.66 23.59 2.20
CA ASN A 176 17.74 23.57 3.34
C ASN A 176 16.96 24.90 3.47
N PRO A 177 15.66 24.83 3.81
CA PRO A 177 15.30 25.29 5.14
C PRO A 177 14.46 24.27 5.94
N SER A 178 14.99 23.95 7.11
CA SER A 178 14.27 23.71 8.37
C SER A 178 13.34 22.50 8.46
N ARG A 179 13.94 21.34 8.76
CA ARG A 179 13.33 20.37 9.68
C ARG A 179 13.13 21.02 11.06
N LYS A 180 11.91 21.46 11.36
CA LYS A 180 11.43 21.57 12.75
C LYS A 180 10.78 20.24 13.13
N THR A 181 11.53 19.47 13.90
CA THR A 181 11.02 18.33 14.66
C THR A 181 10.13 18.88 15.78
N TRP A 182 8.83 18.63 15.71
CA TRP A 182 7.88 18.98 16.77
C TRP A 182 8.13 18.10 18.01
N ASN A 183 8.78 18.67 19.03
CA ASN A 183 8.77 18.17 20.40
C ASN A 183 8.46 19.34 21.33
N LEU A 184 7.40 19.22 22.13
CA LEU A 184 7.13 20.09 23.27
C LEU A 184 6.76 19.21 24.48
N SER A 185 7.27 19.64 25.64
CA SER A 185 7.06 19.13 27.01
C SER A 185 7.95 17.95 27.44
N GLY A 186 8.74 17.98 28.53
CA GLY A 186 8.99 18.97 29.58
C GLY A 186 9.71 18.27 30.77
N GLU A 187 10.75 18.93 31.31
CA GLU A 187 11.30 18.86 32.69
C GLU A 187 11.99 17.58 33.23
N PHE A 188 13.32 17.67 33.51
CA PHE A 188 14.00 17.65 34.85
C PHE A 188 14.11 16.23 35.49
N GLU A 189 15.17 15.74 36.13
CA GLU A 189 16.38 16.29 36.73
C GLU A 189 17.37 15.14 37.03
N ARG A 190 18.66 15.47 37.19
CA ARG A 190 19.75 14.56 37.61
C ARG A 190 19.64 14.15 39.07
N ILE A 191 20.04 12.93 39.43
CA ILE A 191 20.74 12.67 40.72
C ILE A 191 21.81 11.57 40.55
N GLN A 192 23.09 11.95 40.73
CA GLN A 192 24.18 11.10 41.24
C GLN A 192 24.15 11.13 42.77
N LEU A 193 24.62 10.07 43.46
CA LEU A 193 25.27 9.99 44.78
C LEU A 193 25.07 8.56 45.36
N LYS A 194 25.90 7.93 46.20
CA LYS A 194 27.22 8.17 46.81
C LYS A 194 27.64 6.85 47.52
N GLN A 195 28.91 6.77 47.88
CA GLN A 195 29.62 5.71 48.62
C GLN A 195 29.67 6.02 50.14
N GLY A 196 29.96 4.99 50.98
CA GLY A 196 30.44 5.06 52.37
C GLY A 196 29.48 4.44 53.42
N PHE A 197 29.89 3.82 54.54
CA PHE A 197 31.14 3.80 55.30
C PHE A 197 31.04 2.72 56.43
N ASN A 198 32.16 2.26 57.03
CA ASN A 198 32.24 1.79 58.42
C ASN A 198 33.70 1.87 58.94
N ALA A 199 33.87 2.46 60.13
CA ALA A 199 35.06 2.52 60.99
C ALA A 199 34.65 1.92 62.37
N ASP A 200 35.43 1.59 63.39
CA ASP A 200 36.85 1.71 63.79
C ASP A 200 37.00 0.89 65.11
N LEU A 201 38.22 0.63 65.62
CA LEU A 201 38.59 0.66 67.06
C LEU A 201 40.09 0.31 67.31
N SER A 202 40.72 0.99 68.28
CA SER A 202 42.17 1.23 68.43
C SER A 202 42.88 0.56 69.64
N ASP A 203 44.16 0.23 69.47
CA ASP A 203 45.10 -0.53 70.34
C ASP A 203 45.90 0.29 71.40
N ALA A 204 45.30 1.29 72.06
CA ALA A 204 46.07 2.24 72.89
C ALA A 204 46.29 1.88 74.38
N THR A 205 45.92 0.69 74.87
CA THR A 205 45.81 0.45 76.33
C THR A 205 46.84 -0.52 76.93
N ILE A 206 47.73 -1.14 76.12
CA ILE A 206 48.53 -2.29 76.59
C ILE A 206 50.00 -1.94 76.96
N LEU A 207 50.45 -0.68 76.81
CA LEU A 207 51.87 -0.33 76.98
C LEU A 207 52.20 0.63 78.13
N GLU A 208 51.50 0.56 79.26
CA GLU A 208 51.73 1.47 80.41
C GLU A 208 52.07 0.81 81.75
N LEU A 209 52.36 -0.50 81.79
CA LEU A 209 52.54 -1.24 83.06
C LEU A 209 53.94 -1.86 83.29
N MET A 210 54.98 -1.40 82.59
CA MET A 210 56.35 -1.87 82.85
C MET A 210 57.36 -0.73 83.07
N LYS A 211 57.50 -0.29 84.33
CA LYS A 211 58.73 0.31 84.87
C LYS A 211 58.88 0.02 86.37
N PRO A 212 59.89 -0.76 86.82
CA PRO A 212 60.33 -0.76 88.21
C PRO A 212 61.64 0.01 88.37
N SER A 213 61.59 1.17 89.03
CA SER A 213 62.77 1.98 89.40
C SER A 213 62.81 2.20 90.91
N SER A 214 63.26 1.20 91.67
CA SER A 214 63.92 1.37 92.98
C SER A 214 64.30 0.00 93.58
N LEU A 215 65.46 -0.56 93.22
CA LEU A 215 66.05 -1.63 94.04
C LEU A 215 67.57 -1.72 93.85
N GLU A 216 68.25 -0.58 93.81
CA GLU A 216 69.70 -0.53 93.98
C GLU A 216 69.97 -0.09 95.42
N ASN A 217 70.76 -0.90 96.15
CA ASN A 217 71.19 -0.78 97.57
C ASN A 217 70.38 -1.51 98.68
N ALA A 218 69.53 -2.49 98.36
CA ALA A 218 69.01 -3.42 99.38
C ALA A 218 69.99 -4.59 99.60
N SER A 219 70.42 -4.81 100.85
CA SER A 219 71.24 -5.97 101.26
C SER A 219 70.62 -7.30 100.81
N THR A 220 71.45 -8.23 100.32
CA THR A 220 71.06 -9.57 99.84
C THR A 220 70.21 -10.33 100.87
N GLN A 221 70.40 -10.06 102.16
CA GLN A 221 69.62 -10.66 103.26
C GLN A 221 68.20 -10.06 103.40
N SER A 222 68.04 -8.77 103.10
CA SER A 222 66.73 -8.08 103.09
C SER A 222 65.91 -8.40 101.84
N LEU A 223 66.58 -8.67 100.72
CA LEU A 223 65.94 -9.17 99.51
C LEU A 223 65.47 -10.61 99.70
N PHE A 224 66.29 -11.46 100.36
CA PHE A 224 65.87 -12.81 100.71
C PHE A 224 64.74 -12.85 101.74
N SER A 225 64.68 -11.95 102.73
CA SER A 225 63.56 -11.92 103.69
C SER A 225 62.26 -11.38 103.07
N MET A 226 62.33 -10.42 102.14
CA MET A 226 61.16 -10.04 101.33
C MET A 226 60.74 -11.16 100.39
N LEU A 227 61.68 -11.89 99.76
CA LEU A 227 61.37 -13.06 98.94
C LEU A 227 60.77 -14.20 99.75
N TYR A 228 61.30 -14.51 100.94
CA TYR A 228 60.72 -15.52 101.82
C TYR A 228 59.36 -15.07 102.35
N ARG A 229 59.13 -13.79 102.63
CA ARG A 229 57.82 -13.28 103.07
C ARG A 229 56.79 -13.20 101.94
N ILE A 230 57.21 -12.92 100.71
CA ILE A 230 56.38 -12.96 99.51
C ILE A 230 56.09 -14.42 99.11
N MET A 231 57.06 -15.33 99.22
CA MET A 231 56.85 -16.76 98.99
C MET A 231 55.98 -17.40 100.08
N ASP A 232 56.19 -17.09 101.36
CA ASP A 232 55.39 -17.60 102.48
C ASP A 232 53.94 -17.08 102.41
N GLY A 233 53.76 -15.77 102.13
CA GLY A 233 52.45 -15.18 101.86
C GLY A 233 51.79 -15.61 100.53
N SER A 234 52.53 -16.21 99.59
CA SER A 234 51.97 -16.78 98.36
C SER A 234 51.64 -18.26 98.52
N ILE A 235 52.43 -19.00 99.31
CA ILE A 235 52.21 -20.43 99.61
C ILE A 235 51.01 -20.62 100.55
N GLU A 236 50.77 -19.71 101.50
CA GLU A 236 49.56 -19.78 102.34
C GLU A 236 48.27 -19.37 101.61
N ARG A 237 48.33 -18.38 100.69
CA ARG A 237 47.17 -18.00 99.85
C ARG A 237 46.81 -19.07 98.82
N ASN A 238 47.78 -19.84 98.33
CA ASN A 238 47.54 -20.94 97.38
C ASN A 238 47.08 -22.26 98.03
N LYS A 239 47.16 -22.43 99.36
CA LYS A 239 46.76 -23.69 100.03
C LYS A 239 45.35 -23.69 100.65
N ARG A 240 44.69 -22.53 100.78
CA ARG A 240 43.33 -22.45 101.36
C ARG A 240 42.22 -22.11 100.35
N ASP A 241 42.52 -21.43 99.25
CA ASP A 241 41.48 -20.97 98.31
C ASP A 241 41.53 -21.64 96.92
N LEU A 242 42.58 -22.43 96.63
CA LEU A 242 42.75 -23.11 95.34
C LEU A 242 41.73 -24.25 95.09
N PRO A 243 41.42 -25.16 96.05
CA PRO A 243 40.43 -26.22 95.79
C PRO A 243 38.97 -25.73 95.86
N HIS A 244 38.70 -24.51 96.32
CA HIS A 244 37.35 -23.93 96.35
C HIS A 244 37.07 -23.01 95.16
N ILE A 245 38.04 -22.23 94.70
CA ILE A 245 37.92 -21.40 93.49
C ILE A 245 38.05 -22.24 92.22
N GLU A 246 38.89 -23.28 92.19
CA GLU A 246 38.92 -24.22 91.06
C GLU A 246 37.67 -25.07 91.02
N LYS A 247 37.13 -25.49 92.17
CA LYS A 247 35.87 -26.26 92.22
C LYS A 247 34.66 -25.39 91.87
N SER A 248 34.60 -24.13 92.32
CA SER A 248 33.53 -23.22 91.93
C SER A 248 33.62 -22.80 90.46
N LYS A 249 34.82 -22.54 89.92
CA LYS A 249 35.03 -22.26 88.49
C LYS A 249 34.81 -23.49 87.60
N VAL A 250 35.18 -24.69 88.03
CA VAL A 250 34.89 -25.94 87.30
C VAL A 250 33.40 -26.24 87.33
N GLU A 251 32.71 -25.97 88.44
CA GLU A 251 31.25 -26.13 88.54
C GLU A 251 30.49 -25.06 87.73
N GLU A 252 30.98 -23.82 87.68
CA GLU A 252 30.41 -22.71 86.92
C GLU A 252 30.72 -22.82 85.42
N MET A 253 31.95 -23.18 85.02
CA MET A 253 32.29 -23.57 83.63
C MET A 253 31.50 -24.81 83.21
N GLY A 254 31.31 -25.80 84.08
CA GLY A 254 30.48 -26.97 83.79
C GLY A 254 28.99 -26.64 83.64
N LYS A 255 28.48 -25.63 84.36
CA LYS A 255 27.11 -25.08 84.18
C LYS A 255 26.99 -24.27 82.90
N VAL A 256 27.97 -23.43 82.57
CA VAL A 256 28.03 -22.65 81.34
C VAL A 256 28.18 -23.56 80.11
N GLU A 257 29.04 -24.58 80.16
CA GLU A 257 29.15 -25.58 79.09
C GLU A 257 27.86 -26.39 78.93
N LYS A 258 27.20 -26.78 80.01
CA LYS A 258 25.87 -27.44 79.92
C LYS A 258 24.83 -26.51 79.32
N GLN A 259 24.83 -25.22 79.68
CA GLN A 259 23.91 -24.23 79.13
C GLN A 259 24.18 -23.97 77.64
N ASN A 260 25.45 -23.83 77.25
CA ASN A 260 25.88 -23.72 75.86
C ASN A 260 25.54 -24.98 75.06
N LEU A 261 25.72 -26.18 75.63
CA LEU A 261 25.36 -27.45 75.01
C LEU A 261 23.85 -27.59 74.82
N LEU A 262 23.05 -27.14 75.80
CA LEU A 262 21.59 -27.11 75.70
C LEU A 262 21.10 -26.10 74.65
N GLN A 263 21.72 -24.92 74.59
CA GLN A 263 21.41 -23.88 73.61
C GLN A 263 21.82 -24.33 72.19
N LEU A 264 22.96 -24.99 72.06
CA LEU A 264 23.43 -25.61 70.82
C LEU A 264 22.47 -26.71 70.36
N LYS A 265 22.01 -27.59 71.26
CA LYS A 265 21.01 -28.61 70.93
C LYS A 265 19.68 -28.01 70.48
N LYS A 266 19.19 -26.96 71.16
CA LYS A 266 17.97 -26.25 70.77
C LYS A 266 18.10 -25.61 69.39
N ASN A 267 19.22 -24.95 69.12
CA ASN A 267 19.52 -24.35 67.83
C ASN A 267 19.64 -25.40 66.73
N ASN A 268 20.25 -26.56 67.02
CA ASN A 268 20.37 -27.65 66.05
C ASN A 268 19.00 -28.24 65.68
N ILE A 269 18.13 -28.45 66.67
CA ILE A 269 16.75 -28.90 66.43
C ILE A 269 15.97 -27.86 65.61
N GLN A 270 16.12 -26.57 65.92
CA GLN A 270 15.49 -25.50 65.14
C GLN A 270 15.97 -25.50 63.68
N ASN A 271 17.28 -25.64 63.46
CA ASN A 271 17.87 -25.72 62.12
C ASN A 271 17.37 -26.96 61.38
N ASP A 272 17.25 -28.11 62.04
CA ASP A 272 16.73 -29.35 61.42
C ASP A 272 15.26 -29.21 61.02
N LEU A 273 14.45 -28.51 61.82
CA LEU A 273 13.06 -28.18 61.47
C LEU A 273 13.00 -27.21 60.29
N GLU A 274 13.84 -26.18 60.27
CA GLU A 274 13.93 -25.21 59.17
C GLU A 274 14.36 -25.90 57.86
N ILE A 275 15.40 -26.74 57.91
CA ILE A 275 15.86 -27.55 56.76
C ILE A 275 14.73 -28.45 56.26
N SER A 276 14.00 -29.11 57.16
CA SER A 276 12.88 -29.98 56.78
C SER A 276 11.74 -29.20 56.12
N ARG A 277 11.42 -28.00 56.63
CA ARG A 277 10.43 -27.09 56.03
C ARG A 277 10.87 -26.66 54.62
N LEU A 278 12.11 -26.20 54.48
CA LEU A 278 12.68 -25.76 53.21
C LEU A 278 12.72 -26.88 52.18
N ARG A 279 13.05 -28.11 52.57
CA ARG A 279 12.98 -29.28 51.69
C ARG A 279 11.57 -29.54 51.17
N LYS A 280 10.56 -29.44 52.04
CA LYS A 280 9.16 -29.63 51.65
C LYS A 280 8.69 -28.51 50.71
N GLU A 281 9.08 -27.26 50.96
CA GLU A 281 8.79 -26.13 50.07
C GLU A 281 9.50 -26.27 48.71
N LEU A 282 10.74 -26.73 48.70
CA LEU A 282 11.49 -27.01 47.48
C LEU A 282 10.79 -28.08 46.64
N GLU A 283 10.39 -29.19 47.26
CA GLU A 283 9.70 -30.28 46.54
C GLU A 283 8.34 -29.81 45.99
N SER A 284 7.54 -29.10 46.79
CA SER A 284 6.27 -28.52 46.33
C SER A 284 6.45 -27.52 45.17
N ARG A 285 7.52 -26.71 45.22
CA ARG A 285 7.85 -25.77 44.14
C ARG A 285 8.32 -26.50 42.88
N LYS A 286 9.10 -27.57 43.01
CA LYS A 286 9.54 -28.42 41.91
C LYS A 286 8.35 -29.09 41.22
N GLU A 287 7.42 -29.69 41.98
CA GLU A 287 6.17 -30.25 41.47
C GLU A 287 5.31 -29.19 40.77
N MET A 288 5.22 -27.97 41.31
CA MET A 288 4.52 -26.85 40.66
C MET A 288 5.16 -26.47 39.32
N HIS A 289 6.50 -26.38 39.28
CA HIS A 289 7.22 -26.03 38.07
C HIS A 289 7.07 -27.11 36.99
N GLU A 290 7.19 -28.39 37.37
CA GLU A 290 6.98 -29.51 36.45
C GLU A 290 5.58 -29.50 35.84
N ARG A 291 4.54 -29.29 36.66
CA ARG A 291 3.16 -29.12 36.16
C ARG A 291 3.02 -27.95 35.21
N HIS A 292 3.68 -26.82 35.50
CA HIS A 292 3.66 -25.66 34.62
C HIS A 292 4.35 -25.93 33.28
N CYS A 293 5.48 -26.65 33.28
CA CYS A 293 6.16 -27.06 32.05
C CYS A 293 5.28 -27.98 31.19
N LEU A 294 4.62 -28.98 31.79
CA LEU A 294 3.68 -29.86 31.09
C LEU A 294 2.49 -29.09 30.50
N GLN A 295 1.97 -28.09 31.23
CA GLN A 295 0.89 -27.24 30.73
C GLN A 295 1.32 -26.39 29.53
N LEU A 296 2.51 -25.79 29.60
CA LEU A 296 3.07 -25.01 28.49
C LEU A 296 3.34 -25.90 27.26
N GLU A 297 3.82 -27.12 27.47
CA GLU A 297 4.06 -28.09 26.39
C GLU A 297 2.74 -28.52 25.73
N ALA A 298 1.70 -28.79 26.52
CA ALA A 298 0.36 -29.07 25.99
C ALA A 298 -0.21 -27.88 25.22
N GLN A 299 0.00 -26.64 25.69
CA GLN A 299 -0.42 -25.43 24.98
C GLN A 299 0.37 -25.25 23.67
N ALA A 300 1.68 -25.49 23.68
CA ALA A 300 2.54 -25.43 22.49
C ALA A 300 2.11 -26.47 21.45
N GLU A 301 1.84 -27.71 21.85
CA GLU A 301 1.40 -28.75 20.91
C GLU A 301 -0.03 -28.47 20.40
N GLY A 302 -0.92 -27.98 21.27
CA GLY A 302 -2.27 -27.56 20.86
C GLY A 302 -2.25 -26.41 19.84
N THR A 303 -1.43 -25.38 20.07
CA THR A 303 -1.26 -24.27 19.12
C THR A 303 -0.64 -24.72 17.80
N LYS A 304 0.36 -25.60 17.85
CA LYS A 304 0.98 -26.20 16.66
C LYS A 304 -0.02 -26.99 15.82
N ALA A 305 -0.85 -27.84 16.44
CA ALA A 305 -1.88 -28.59 15.73
C ALA A 305 -2.90 -27.67 15.04
N VAL A 306 -3.34 -26.59 15.71
CA VAL A 306 -4.24 -25.58 15.12
C VAL A 306 -3.58 -24.89 13.92
N LEU A 307 -2.30 -24.54 14.01
CA LEU A 307 -1.56 -23.93 12.90
C LEU A 307 -1.43 -24.89 11.71
N GLU A 308 -1.20 -26.18 11.96
CA GLU A 308 -1.10 -27.18 10.89
C GLU A 308 -2.42 -27.35 10.12
N VAL A 309 -3.56 -27.35 10.83
CA VAL A 309 -4.89 -27.38 10.19
C VAL A 309 -5.11 -26.14 9.33
N LYS A 310 -4.81 -24.95 9.85
CA LYS A 310 -4.93 -23.70 9.09
C LYS A 310 -4.02 -23.66 7.86
N LEU A 311 -2.84 -24.26 7.96
CA LEU A 311 -1.89 -24.35 6.84
C LEU A 311 -2.49 -25.21 5.72
N LYS A 312 -3.03 -26.39 6.05
CA LYS A 312 -3.72 -27.27 5.08
C LYS A 312 -4.94 -26.60 4.44
N GLU A 313 -5.72 -25.85 5.22
CA GLU A 313 -6.86 -25.08 4.71
C GLU A 313 -6.40 -24.00 3.70
N LEU A 314 -5.37 -23.23 4.04
CA LEU A 314 -4.80 -22.22 3.15
C LEU A 314 -4.19 -22.83 1.88
N GLU A 315 -3.56 -24.00 1.97
CA GLU A 315 -3.07 -24.74 0.79
C GLU A 315 -4.23 -25.14 -0.13
N CYS A 316 -5.34 -25.65 0.42
CA CYS A 316 -6.53 -26.00 -0.34
C CYS A 316 -7.13 -24.75 -1.04
N LEU A 317 -7.31 -23.66 -0.31
CA LEU A 317 -7.79 -22.39 -0.86
C LEU A 317 -6.86 -21.84 -1.96
N LEU A 318 -5.54 -21.99 -1.80
CA LEU A 318 -4.57 -21.60 -2.80
C LEU A 318 -4.72 -22.43 -4.08
N THR A 319 -4.92 -23.75 -3.96
CA THR A 319 -5.15 -24.62 -5.12
C THR A 319 -6.46 -24.30 -5.83
N ASP A 320 -7.54 -24.03 -5.10
CA ASP A 320 -8.83 -23.64 -5.66
C ASP A 320 -8.75 -22.29 -6.38
N SER A 321 -8.11 -21.30 -5.75
CA SER A 321 -7.88 -19.99 -6.37
C SER A 321 -7.04 -20.10 -7.64
N LYS A 322 -6.05 -21.00 -7.66
CA LYS A 322 -5.21 -21.23 -8.84
C LYS A 322 -6.02 -21.86 -9.97
N LYS A 323 -6.80 -22.90 -9.68
CA LYS A 323 -7.70 -23.53 -10.66
C LYS A 323 -8.69 -22.52 -11.24
N LYS A 324 -9.29 -21.69 -10.40
CA LYS A 324 -10.20 -20.62 -10.84
C LYS A 324 -9.50 -19.60 -11.75
N ALA A 325 -8.22 -19.29 -11.48
CA ALA A 325 -7.43 -18.42 -12.34
C ALA A 325 -7.17 -19.06 -13.71
N ASP A 326 -6.82 -20.35 -13.75
CA ASP A 326 -6.60 -21.11 -14.98
C ASP A 326 -7.90 -21.23 -15.83
N ASP A 327 -9.04 -21.45 -15.18
CA ASP A 327 -10.36 -21.48 -15.82
C ASP A 327 -10.74 -20.11 -16.42
N LEU A 328 -10.51 -19.02 -15.67
CA LEU A 328 -10.74 -17.65 -16.14
C LEU A 328 -9.82 -17.31 -17.33
N GLN A 329 -8.55 -17.71 -17.27
CA GLN A 329 -7.62 -17.55 -18.37
C GLN A 329 -8.13 -18.27 -19.63
N SER A 330 -8.50 -19.54 -19.50
CA SER A 330 -9.04 -20.35 -20.60
C SER A 330 -10.31 -19.74 -21.20
N PHE A 331 -11.22 -19.22 -20.36
CA PHE A 331 -12.42 -18.51 -20.80
C PHE A 331 -12.10 -17.22 -21.54
N SER A 332 -11.11 -16.45 -21.07
CA SER A 332 -10.68 -15.20 -21.71
C SER A 332 -10.08 -15.45 -23.10
N GLU A 333 -9.22 -16.47 -23.24
CA GLU A 333 -8.59 -16.85 -24.51
C GLU A 333 -9.61 -17.33 -25.53
N SER A 334 -10.57 -18.15 -25.10
CA SER A 334 -11.70 -18.61 -25.93
C SER A 334 -12.56 -17.42 -26.41
N THR A 335 -12.86 -16.49 -25.50
CA THR A 335 -13.64 -15.29 -25.81
C THR A 335 -12.90 -14.40 -26.81
N GLN A 336 -11.60 -14.17 -26.62
CA GLN A 336 -10.78 -13.40 -27.54
C GLN A 336 -10.73 -14.05 -28.94
N LYS A 337 -10.57 -15.38 -29.01
CA LYS A 337 -10.59 -16.12 -30.27
C LYS A 337 -11.93 -15.97 -30.99
N ARG A 338 -13.05 -16.05 -30.27
CA ARG A 338 -14.40 -15.83 -30.84
C ARG A 338 -14.57 -14.43 -31.41
N TRP A 339 -14.09 -13.40 -30.69
CA TRP A 339 -14.13 -12.02 -31.19
C TRP A 339 -13.27 -11.83 -32.43
N LYS A 340 -12.05 -12.37 -32.46
CA LYS A 340 -11.19 -12.35 -33.67
C LYS A 340 -11.87 -12.99 -34.87
N ASN A 341 -12.51 -14.16 -34.69
CA ASN A 341 -13.25 -14.81 -35.77
C ASN A 341 -14.41 -13.95 -36.28
N ARG A 342 -15.12 -13.28 -35.37
CA ARG A 342 -16.25 -12.42 -35.73
C ARG A 342 -15.78 -11.14 -36.46
N GLU A 343 -14.67 -10.56 -36.01
CA GLU A 343 -13.99 -9.45 -36.69
C GLU A 343 -13.59 -9.83 -38.12
N CYS A 344 -12.91 -10.97 -38.32
CA CYS A 344 -12.57 -11.46 -39.65
C CYS A 344 -13.80 -11.68 -40.54
N SER A 345 -14.90 -12.18 -39.96
CA SER A 345 -16.15 -12.40 -40.69
C SER A 345 -16.75 -11.08 -41.16
N TYR A 346 -16.77 -10.06 -40.30
CA TYR A 346 -17.26 -8.73 -40.68
C TYR A 346 -16.34 -8.03 -41.68
N GLN A 347 -15.04 -8.16 -41.52
CA GLN A 347 -14.07 -7.62 -42.47
C GLN A 347 -14.30 -8.20 -43.87
N SER A 348 -14.38 -9.54 -43.97
CA SER A 348 -14.65 -10.22 -45.24
C SER A 348 -15.98 -9.78 -45.87
N PHE A 349 -17.03 -9.62 -45.06
CA PHE A 349 -18.32 -9.13 -45.53
C PHE A 349 -18.21 -7.69 -46.08
N ILE A 350 -17.57 -6.79 -45.34
CA ILE A 350 -17.39 -5.39 -45.76
C ILE A 350 -16.60 -5.33 -47.07
N ASP A 351 -15.50 -6.08 -47.18
CA ASP A 351 -14.67 -6.12 -48.38
C ASP A 351 -15.45 -6.63 -49.60
N GLN A 352 -16.28 -7.65 -49.42
CA GLN A 352 -17.16 -8.17 -50.47
C GLN A 352 -18.20 -7.13 -50.92
N GLN A 353 -18.89 -6.48 -49.97
CA GLN A 353 -19.89 -5.46 -50.29
C GLN A 353 -19.25 -4.24 -50.98
N PHE A 354 -18.08 -3.81 -50.51
CA PHE A 354 -17.33 -2.72 -51.11
C PHE A 354 -16.91 -3.06 -52.55
N GLY A 355 -16.40 -4.27 -52.78
CA GLY A 355 -16.05 -4.77 -54.11
C GLY A 355 -17.24 -4.76 -55.07
N ALA A 356 -18.40 -5.26 -54.63
CA ALA A 356 -19.63 -5.26 -55.42
C ALA A 356 -20.09 -3.84 -55.78
N LEU A 357 -20.09 -2.92 -54.82
CA LEU A 357 -20.46 -1.51 -55.05
C LEU A 357 -19.51 -0.80 -56.01
N LYS A 358 -18.20 -1.08 -55.91
CA LYS A 358 -17.21 -0.56 -56.86
C LYS A 358 -17.48 -1.08 -58.27
N GLY A 359 -17.75 -2.38 -58.42
CA GLY A 359 -18.13 -2.98 -59.70
C GLY A 359 -19.39 -2.34 -60.30
N LEU A 360 -20.45 -2.20 -59.50
CA LEU A 360 -21.69 -1.56 -59.93
C LEU A 360 -21.47 -0.10 -60.38
N ARG A 361 -20.62 0.64 -59.67
CA ARG A 361 -20.27 2.03 -60.03
C ARG A 361 -19.59 2.09 -61.39
N GLU A 362 -18.66 1.18 -61.68
CA GLU A 362 -17.98 1.14 -62.98
C GLU A 362 -18.93 0.74 -64.12
N ILE A 363 -19.83 -0.24 -63.88
CA ILE A 363 -20.89 -0.61 -64.82
C ILE A 363 -21.80 0.60 -65.09
N SER A 364 -22.25 1.31 -64.05
CA SER A 364 -23.09 2.51 -64.19
C SER A 364 -22.41 3.59 -65.03
N LYS A 365 -21.12 3.88 -64.79
CA LYS A 365 -20.34 4.81 -65.63
C LYS A 365 -20.28 4.34 -67.08
N SER A 366 -20.11 3.04 -67.32
CA SER A 366 -20.08 2.47 -68.67
C SER A 366 -21.42 2.60 -69.39
N ILE A 367 -22.51 2.24 -68.71
CA ILE A 367 -23.88 2.40 -69.23
C ILE A 367 -24.15 3.87 -69.57
N LYS A 368 -23.77 4.81 -68.70
CA LYS A 368 -23.95 6.24 -68.95
C LYS A 368 -23.18 6.69 -70.21
N ARG A 369 -21.94 6.22 -70.40
CA ARG A 369 -21.15 6.52 -71.61
C ARG A 369 -21.81 5.97 -72.87
N GLU A 370 -22.22 4.70 -72.86
CA GLU A 370 -22.90 4.09 -74.00
C GLU A 370 -24.23 4.76 -74.32
N ALA A 371 -25.05 5.08 -73.31
CA ALA A 371 -26.32 5.79 -73.51
C ALA A 371 -26.13 7.17 -74.18
N LEU A 372 -25.11 7.93 -73.76
CA LEU A 372 -24.77 9.21 -74.38
C LEU A 372 -24.30 9.05 -75.83
N LYS A 373 -23.50 8.02 -76.10
CA LYS A 373 -23.03 7.70 -77.45
C LYS A 373 -24.20 7.32 -78.38
N THR A 374 -25.09 6.43 -77.93
CA THR A 374 -26.28 6.03 -78.67
C THR A 374 -27.20 7.22 -78.94
N LYS A 375 -27.44 8.08 -77.93
CA LYS A 375 -28.20 9.32 -78.11
C LYS A 375 -27.62 10.20 -79.22
N LYS A 376 -26.30 10.36 -79.27
CA LYS A 376 -25.61 11.14 -80.30
C LYS A 376 -25.77 10.49 -81.68
N SER A 377 -25.53 9.19 -81.81
CA SER A 377 -25.71 8.44 -83.08
C SER A 377 -27.13 8.57 -83.63
N HIS A 378 -28.14 8.38 -82.77
CA HIS A 378 -29.54 8.52 -83.19
C HIS A 378 -29.88 9.94 -83.63
N SER A 379 -29.34 10.96 -82.97
CA SER A 379 -29.52 12.34 -83.44
C SER A 379 -28.90 12.56 -84.82
N GLU A 380 -27.73 11.97 -85.09
CA GLU A 380 -27.06 12.05 -86.40
C GLU A 380 -27.84 11.31 -87.48
N GLU A 381 -28.34 10.11 -87.18
CA GLU A 381 -29.19 9.31 -88.07
C GLU A 381 -30.51 10.02 -88.42
N LEU A 382 -31.19 10.59 -87.42
CA LEU A 382 -32.42 11.36 -87.64
C LEU A 382 -32.16 12.61 -88.50
N ASN A 383 -31.04 13.30 -88.27
CA ASN A 383 -30.64 14.43 -89.10
C ASN A 383 -30.38 14.00 -90.55
N HIS A 384 -29.73 12.86 -90.76
CA HIS A 384 -29.52 12.29 -92.10
C HIS A 384 -30.82 11.90 -92.78
N LEU A 385 -31.73 11.25 -92.05
CA LEU A 385 -33.06 10.91 -92.55
C LEU A 385 -33.86 12.17 -92.92
N GLY A 386 -33.81 13.21 -92.08
CA GLY A 386 -34.43 14.51 -92.36
C GLY A 386 -33.93 15.13 -93.67
N LYS A 387 -32.62 15.07 -93.94
CA LYS A 387 -32.03 15.51 -95.22
C LYS A 387 -32.57 14.69 -96.41
N LYS A 388 -32.65 13.35 -96.27
CA LYS A 388 -33.21 12.47 -97.33
C LYS A 388 -34.68 12.78 -97.61
N LEU A 389 -35.50 12.95 -96.57
CA LEU A 389 -36.92 13.28 -96.70
C LEU A 389 -37.14 14.65 -97.35
N LYS A 390 -36.28 15.63 -97.05
CA LYS A 390 -36.31 16.93 -97.73
C LYS A 390 -36.03 16.76 -99.23
N GLY A 391 -34.98 16.04 -99.60
CA GLY A 391 -34.69 15.76 -101.01
C GLY A 391 -35.82 15.03 -101.74
N LEU A 392 -36.47 14.07 -101.07
CA LEU A 392 -37.64 13.37 -101.62
C LEU A 392 -38.84 14.30 -101.81
N ARG A 393 -39.11 15.19 -100.84
CA ARG A 393 -40.17 16.21 -100.94
C ARG A 393 -39.92 17.15 -102.12
N ASP A 394 -38.69 17.63 -102.26
CA ASP A 394 -38.29 18.53 -103.35
C ASP A 394 -38.46 17.84 -104.72
N ALA A 395 -38.05 16.58 -104.84
CA ALA A 395 -38.23 15.77 -106.05
C ALA A 395 -39.73 15.54 -106.38
N ALA A 396 -40.56 15.21 -105.39
CA ALA A 396 -41.99 15.04 -105.58
C ALA A 396 -42.68 16.35 -106.02
N GLY A 397 -42.28 17.48 -105.44
CA GLY A 397 -42.73 18.82 -105.85
C GLY A 397 -42.42 19.11 -107.32
N ASN A 398 -41.17 18.83 -107.75
CA ASN A 398 -40.78 18.98 -109.14
C ASN A 398 -41.58 18.06 -110.07
N TYR A 399 -41.84 16.80 -109.68
CA TYR A 399 -42.68 15.89 -110.44
C TYR A 399 -44.10 16.43 -110.64
N HIS A 400 -44.71 17.03 -109.60
CA HIS A 400 -46.03 17.66 -109.73
C HIS A 400 -46.03 18.83 -110.72
N LEU A 401 -44.97 19.64 -110.74
CA LEU A 401 -44.80 20.72 -111.72
C LEU A 401 -44.70 20.15 -113.14
N THR A 402 -43.81 19.18 -113.37
CA THR A 402 -43.66 18.51 -114.67
C THR A 402 -44.96 17.82 -115.12
N LEU A 403 -45.73 17.24 -114.19
CA LEU A 403 -47.03 16.64 -114.50
C LEU A 403 -48.05 17.70 -114.95
N ALA A 404 -48.06 18.88 -114.33
CA ALA A 404 -48.92 19.98 -114.72
C ALA A 404 -48.56 20.50 -116.13
N GLU A 405 -47.28 20.68 -116.43
CA GLU A 405 -46.79 21.04 -117.76
C GLU A 405 -47.17 19.99 -118.81
N ASN A 406 -46.95 18.70 -118.52
CA ASN A 406 -47.36 17.62 -119.42
C ASN A 406 -48.87 17.63 -119.69
N ARG A 407 -49.68 18.00 -118.70
CA ARG A 407 -51.14 18.12 -118.88
C ARG A 407 -51.49 19.27 -119.83
N ILE A 408 -50.78 20.40 -119.75
CA ILE A 408 -50.95 21.53 -120.69
C ILE A 408 -50.56 21.09 -122.10
N LEU A 409 -49.36 20.52 -122.27
CA LEU A 409 -48.88 20.04 -123.57
C LEU A 409 -49.80 18.98 -124.18
N TYR A 410 -50.33 18.06 -123.36
CA TYR A 410 -51.30 17.08 -123.83
C TYR A 410 -52.57 17.73 -124.38
N ASN A 411 -53.11 18.74 -123.67
CA ASN A 411 -54.27 19.48 -124.14
C ASN A 411 -53.96 20.21 -125.46
N GLU A 412 -52.80 20.87 -125.57
CA GLU A 412 -52.37 21.55 -126.80
C GLU A 412 -52.25 20.59 -127.99
N ILE A 413 -51.63 19.42 -127.80
CA ILE A 413 -51.54 18.39 -128.85
C ILE A 413 -52.93 17.91 -129.27
N GLN A 414 -53.85 17.77 -128.31
CA GLN A 414 -55.22 17.34 -128.59
C GLN A 414 -56.01 18.41 -129.34
N ASP A 415 -55.78 19.71 -129.06
CA ASP A 415 -56.37 20.83 -129.82
C ASP A 415 -55.82 20.93 -131.25
N LEU A 416 -54.54 20.55 -131.46
CA LEU A 416 -53.91 20.54 -132.78
C LEU A 416 -54.35 19.38 -133.67
N LYS A 417 -54.80 18.27 -133.08
CA LYS A 417 -55.25 17.06 -133.76
C LYS A 417 -56.69 17.20 -134.24
#